data_AF-A0A4Y2KRB8-F1
#
_entry.id   AF-A0A4Y2KRB8-F1
#
_cell.length_a   1.000
_cell.length_b   1.000
_cell.length_c   1.000
_cell.angle_alpha   90.00
_cell.angle_beta   90.00
_cell.angle_gamma   90.00
#
_symmetry.space_group_name_H-M   'P 1'
#
loop_
_entity.id
_entity.type
_entity.pdbx_description
1 polymer ?
#
loop_
_entity_poly.entity_id
_entity_poly.type
_entity_poly.pdbx_seq_one_letter_code
_entity_poly.pdbx_strand_id
1 'polypeptide(L)'
;MPITFGGRLNLRNPPIISINNHTIQVVNNIKYLGVTWDCCLTFTKHFKALRDKTDSLTYKLSTVANEFYSKRSGLFRKIYYGAIEPYLLFGVGAWGNRLKLKKIRDSLNSLQRRPLIKITKAYRTISMEALQVIAGIVPLDIKAKGVFGKFLLTTINNDIKFGSKIFKWEDYETRLDPHNIHPADNISISYDKHKPSGDEIEIYTDGSKINDQVGAAIVVFYYNAEIFNRTIRLSDFATVYQAEVTGIQMALEFIYTIGPWNKINLYTDSLSVLEALNTFKTSKQEILAIKNDILEMSKEKSITLHWIPAHTGIQGNETADSYAKKATTKPYIEKIPKKSFKQLKNAISNVQIQIWQEPTQELFLDGSRHFEPQSDDEDNTWAVTLSPSFRTTPSGGNLAPIVGFSVQQAYIHGGSALESKFEPEVLWPQNRDLTTRPPRPCRFPIT
;
A
#
# COMPACT_ATOMS: atom_id res chain seq x y z
N MET A 1 21.38 -23.92 -10.46
CA MET A 1 21.28 -25.24 -9.78
C MET A 1 22.54 -26.01 -10.13
N PRO A 2 23.30 -26.60 -9.18
CA PRO A 2 24.19 -27.67 -9.55
C PRO A 2 23.34 -28.90 -9.88
N ILE A 3 23.58 -29.45 -11.06
CA ILE A 3 22.92 -30.62 -11.63
C ILE A 3 23.48 -31.85 -10.91
N THR A 4 22.65 -32.58 -10.18
CA THR A 4 23.00 -33.95 -9.77
C THR A 4 22.48 -34.91 -10.84
N PHE A 5 23.41 -35.50 -11.59
CA PHE A 5 23.15 -36.63 -12.47
C PHE A 5 22.46 -37.77 -11.68
N GLY A 6 21.23 -38.12 -12.07
CA GLY A 6 20.67 -39.47 -11.88
C GLY A 6 20.13 -39.90 -10.51
N GLY A 7 20.27 -39.14 -9.42
CA GLY A 7 19.81 -39.57 -8.08
C GLY A 7 19.00 -38.52 -7.33
N ARG A 8 17.86 -38.91 -6.72
CA ARG A 8 17.17 -38.05 -5.74
C ARG A 8 18.05 -37.91 -4.50
N LEU A 9 18.47 -36.68 -4.17
CA LEU A 9 19.15 -36.38 -2.92
C LEU A 9 18.33 -36.90 -1.73
N ASN A 10 18.93 -37.78 -0.92
CA ASN A 10 18.29 -38.40 0.22
C ASN A 10 18.91 -37.85 1.51
N LEU A 11 18.09 -37.48 2.49
CA LEU A 11 18.54 -37.04 3.82
C LEU A 11 19.37 -38.09 4.57
N ARG A 12 19.28 -39.37 4.16
CA ARG A 12 20.11 -40.45 4.71
C ARG A 12 21.57 -40.40 4.22
N ASN A 13 21.84 -39.70 3.12
CA ASN A 13 23.19 -39.47 2.62
C ASN A 13 23.26 -38.05 2.02
N PRO A 14 23.26 -37.01 2.87
CA PRO A 14 23.22 -35.64 2.42
C PRO A 14 24.57 -35.22 1.81
N PRO A 15 24.58 -34.30 0.83
CA PRO A 15 25.82 -33.69 0.36
C PRO A 15 26.49 -32.93 1.51
N ILE A 16 27.80 -33.10 1.65
CA ILE A 16 28.60 -32.35 2.63
C ILE A 16 28.93 -31.01 2.01
N ILE A 17 28.36 -29.93 2.55
CA ILE A 17 28.60 -28.55 2.11
C ILE A 17 29.32 -27.84 3.24
N SER A 18 30.44 -27.17 2.95
CA SER A 18 31.15 -26.34 3.91
C SER A 18 31.27 -24.90 3.42
N ILE A 19 31.15 -23.93 4.34
CA ILE A 19 31.43 -22.51 4.10
C ILE A 19 32.44 -22.08 5.16
N ASN A 20 33.56 -21.48 4.75
CA ASN A 20 34.64 -21.04 5.66
C ASN A 20 35.08 -22.16 6.63
N ASN A 21 35.26 -23.39 6.13
CA ASN A 21 35.58 -24.60 6.91
C ASN A 21 34.52 -25.05 7.95
N HIS A 22 33.33 -24.47 7.94
CA HIS A 22 32.20 -24.94 8.75
C HIS A 22 31.26 -25.80 7.91
N THR A 23 31.09 -27.07 8.30
CA THR A 23 30.13 -27.99 7.67
C THR A 23 28.70 -27.56 7.99
N ILE A 24 27.90 -27.34 6.95
CA ILE A 24 26.49 -26.98 7.07
C ILE A 24 25.67 -28.25 7.27
N GLN A 25 24.98 -28.34 8.40
CA GLN A 25 24.09 -29.46 8.68
C GLN A 25 22.86 -29.44 7.78
N VAL A 26 22.60 -30.56 7.10
CA VAL A 26 21.37 -30.72 6.30
C VAL A 26 20.20 -30.99 7.23
N VAL A 27 19.23 -30.09 7.21
CA VAL A 27 18.02 -30.16 8.02
C VAL A 27 16.77 -30.27 7.14
N ASN A 28 15.74 -30.95 7.64
CA ASN A 28 14.46 -31.11 6.94
C ASN A 28 13.66 -29.81 6.77
N ASN A 29 13.99 -28.81 7.57
CA ASN A 29 13.32 -27.52 7.55
C ASN A 29 14.22 -26.45 8.17
N ILE A 30 14.13 -25.24 7.65
CA ILE A 30 14.86 -24.07 8.13
C ILE A 30 13.89 -22.90 8.25
N LYS A 31 14.05 -22.09 9.30
CA LYS A 31 13.33 -20.83 9.44
C LYS A 31 14.23 -19.70 8.97
N TYR A 32 13.76 -18.93 8.01
CA TYR A 32 14.47 -17.77 7.47
C TYR A 32 13.52 -16.58 7.35
N LEU A 33 13.90 -15.45 7.93
CA LEU A 33 13.11 -14.21 7.99
C LEU A 33 11.63 -14.44 8.39
N GLY A 34 11.37 -15.39 9.30
CA GLY A 34 10.02 -15.70 9.77
C GLY A 34 9.25 -16.75 8.96
N VAL A 35 9.74 -17.16 7.79
CA VAL A 35 9.13 -18.21 6.94
C VAL A 35 9.84 -19.54 7.19
N THR A 36 9.07 -20.64 7.31
CA THR A 36 9.62 -21.98 7.48
C THR A 36 9.65 -22.71 6.15
N TRP A 37 10.85 -22.96 5.65
CA TRP A 37 11.12 -23.67 4.41
C TRP A 37 11.30 -25.15 4.72
N ASP A 38 10.48 -26.03 4.17
CA ASP A 38 10.72 -27.48 4.21
C ASP A 38 11.50 -27.94 2.97
N CYS A 39 12.16 -29.09 3.08
CA CYS A 39 12.99 -29.68 2.02
C CYS A 39 12.24 -29.88 0.69
N CYS A 40 10.91 -30.00 0.71
CA CYS A 40 10.07 -30.15 -0.49
C CYS A 40 9.46 -28.82 -0.97
N LEU A 41 9.75 -27.69 -0.29
CA LEU A 41 9.16 -26.38 -0.56
C LEU A 41 7.63 -26.42 -0.62
N THR A 42 7.02 -27.26 0.23
CA THR A 42 5.55 -27.40 0.35
C THR A 42 4.96 -26.36 1.30
N PHE A 43 5.79 -25.79 2.18
CA PHE A 43 5.42 -24.88 3.27
C PHE A 43 4.44 -25.49 4.27
N THR A 44 4.29 -26.81 4.31
CA THR A 44 3.32 -27.48 5.20
C THR A 44 3.62 -27.16 6.67
N LYS A 45 4.90 -27.18 7.05
CA LYS A 45 5.33 -26.83 8.41
C LYS A 45 5.08 -25.36 8.74
N HIS A 46 5.25 -24.47 7.76
CA HIS A 46 4.97 -23.04 7.92
C HIS A 46 3.48 -22.80 8.22
N PHE A 47 2.57 -23.36 7.41
CA PHE A 47 1.13 -23.21 7.64
C PHE A 47 0.64 -23.86 8.93
N LYS A 48 1.26 -24.97 9.36
CA LYS A 48 0.99 -25.56 10.68
C LYS A 48 1.38 -24.60 11.81
N ALA A 49 2.58 -24.04 11.76
CA ALA A 49 3.04 -23.08 12.76
C ALA A 49 2.20 -21.79 12.78
N LEU A 50 1.78 -21.29 11.60
CA LEU A 50 0.84 -20.17 11.49
C LEU A 50 -0.50 -20.50 12.15
N ARG A 51 -1.00 -21.72 11.96
CA ARG A 51 -2.26 -22.17 12.56
C ARG A 51 -2.18 -22.21 14.08
N ASP A 52 -1.17 -22.88 14.63
CA ASP A 52 -1.02 -23.02 16.07
C ASP A 52 -0.94 -21.64 16.75
N LYS A 53 -0.20 -20.71 16.14
CA LYS A 53 -0.05 -19.34 16.65
C LYS A 53 -1.32 -18.50 16.47
N THR A 54 -2.00 -18.61 15.33
CA THR A 54 -3.25 -17.87 15.07
C THR A 54 -4.39 -18.35 15.94
N ASP A 55 -4.51 -19.66 16.16
CA ASP A 55 -5.51 -20.25 17.05
C ASP A 55 -5.26 -19.83 18.50
N SER A 56 -4.00 -19.84 18.95
CA SER A 56 -3.62 -19.34 20.28
C SER A 56 -3.93 -17.85 20.44
N LEU A 57 -3.57 -17.02 19.46
CA LEU A 57 -3.84 -15.58 19.49
C LEU A 57 -5.34 -15.29 19.47
N THR A 58 -6.10 -15.94 18.59
CA THR A 58 -7.55 -15.77 18.49
C THR A 58 -8.24 -16.19 19.78
N TYR A 59 -7.77 -17.27 20.42
CA TYR A 59 -8.28 -17.71 21.71
C TYR A 59 -7.99 -16.68 22.82
N LYS A 60 -6.74 -16.25 22.97
CA LYS A 60 -6.35 -15.23 23.97
C LYS A 60 -7.12 -13.92 23.77
N LEU A 61 -7.23 -13.47 22.51
CA LEU A 61 -8.04 -12.31 22.14
C LEU A 61 -9.50 -12.52 22.50
N SER A 62 -10.06 -13.71 22.30
CA SER A 62 -11.45 -13.99 22.69
C SER A 62 -11.66 -13.98 24.20
N THR A 63 -10.70 -14.47 24.98
CA THR A 63 -10.77 -14.47 26.45
C THR A 63 -10.79 -13.05 26.99
N VAL A 64 -9.85 -12.21 26.56
CA VAL A 64 -9.82 -10.78 26.92
C VAL A 64 -11.02 -10.05 26.31
N ALA A 65 -11.43 -10.42 25.09
CA ALA A 65 -12.52 -9.73 24.40
C ALA A 65 -13.88 -9.98 25.04
N ASN A 66 -14.13 -11.15 25.62
CA ASN A 66 -15.37 -11.42 26.33
C ASN A 66 -15.57 -10.48 27.54
N GLU A 67 -14.49 -9.97 28.12
CA GLU A 67 -14.53 -9.01 29.24
C GLU A 67 -14.71 -7.55 28.76
N PHE A 68 -14.21 -7.18 27.57
CA PHE A 68 -14.14 -5.78 27.12
C PHE A 68 -14.97 -5.42 25.87
N TYR A 69 -15.31 -6.38 25.00
CA TYR A 69 -15.74 -6.11 23.61
C TYR A 69 -17.26 -6.19 23.40
N SER A 70 -18.03 -6.33 24.48
CA SER A 70 -19.51 -6.35 24.43
C SER A 70 -20.12 -5.08 23.81
N LYS A 71 -19.41 -3.94 23.81
CA LYS A 71 -19.97 -2.63 23.45
C LYS A 71 -19.53 -2.03 22.10
N ARG A 72 -18.56 -2.63 21.37
CA ARG A 72 -18.08 -2.10 20.08
C ARG A 72 -18.14 -3.15 18.97
N SER A 73 -19.27 -3.20 18.26
CA SER A 73 -19.41 -3.97 17.02
C SER A 73 -18.36 -3.49 16.01
N GLY A 74 -17.48 -4.40 15.56
CA GLY A 74 -16.45 -4.10 14.55
C GLY A 74 -15.01 -4.04 15.06
N LEU A 75 -14.75 -3.99 16.37
CA LEU A 75 -13.37 -3.95 16.88
C LEU A 75 -12.57 -5.23 16.51
N PHE A 76 -13.21 -6.40 16.57
CA PHE A 76 -12.58 -7.65 16.14
C PHE A 76 -12.27 -7.68 14.64
N ARG A 77 -13.07 -6.99 13.81
CA ARG A 77 -12.82 -6.81 12.37
C ARG A 77 -11.60 -5.91 12.14
N LYS A 78 -11.45 -4.82 12.91
CA LYS A 78 -10.24 -3.97 12.89
C LYS A 78 -8.99 -4.76 13.28
N ILE A 79 -9.06 -5.61 14.32
CA ILE A 79 -7.93 -6.49 14.71
C ILE A 79 -7.61 -7.51 13.62
N TYR A 80 -8.62 -8.07 12.98
CA TYR A 80 -8.41 -9.00 11.88
C TYR A 80 -7.60 -8.36 10.75
N TYR A 81 -8.01 -7.19 10.26
CA TYR A 81 -7.29 -6.50 9.17
C TYR A 81 -5.95 -5.90 9.61
N GLY A 82 -5.86 -5.38 10.84
CA GLY A 82 -4.65 -4.73 11.34
C GLY A 82 -3.55 -5.68 11.81
N ALA A 83 -3.89 -6.88 12.28
CA ALA A 83 -2.93 -7.79 12.90
C ALA A 83 -2.97 -9.22 12.36
N ILE A 84 -4.15 -9.84 12.25
CA ILE A 84 -4.25 -11.27 11.89
C ILE A 84 -3.96 -11.49 10.41
N GLU A 85 -4.63 -10.76 9.52
CA GLU A 85 -4.47 -10.89 8.07
C GLU A 85 -3.02 -10.59 7.61
N PRO A 86 -2.38 -9.48 8.03
CA PRO A 86 -0.98 -9.22 7.69
C PRO A 86 -0.03 -10.32 8.20
N TYR A 87 -0.29 -10.86 9.39
CA TYR A 87 0.51 -11.95 9.95
C TYR A 87 0.39 -13.24 9.13
N LEU A 88 -0.83 -13.60 8.71
CA LEU A 88 -1.09 -14.79 7.90
C LEU A 88 -0.53 -14.68 6.48
N LEU A 89 -0.53 -13.48 5.90
CA LEU A 89 -0.03 -13.21 4.54
C LEU A 89 1.47 -12.88 4.50
N PHE A 90 2.13 -12.84 5.66
CA PHE A 90 3.55 -12.59 5.74
C PHE A 90 4.34 -13.64 4.96
N GLY A 91 5.35 -13.17 4.22
CA GLY A 91 6.21 -14.04 3.42
C GLY A 91 5.54 -14.61 2.16
N VAL A 92 4.39 -14.08 1.71
CA VAL A 92 3.73 -14.54 0.48
C VAL A 92 4.63 -14.52 -0.75
N GLY A 93 5.64 -13.64 -0.81
CA GLY A 93 6.65 -13.66 -1.88
C GLY A 93 7.43 -14.99 -1.95
N ALA A 94 7.62 -15.67 -0.82
CA ALA A 94 8.31 -16.97 -0.74
C ALA A 94 7.41 -18.15 -1.13
N TRP A 95 6.17 -18.18 -0.65
CA TRP A 95 5.27 -19.33 -0.81
C TRP A 95 4.12 -19.11 -1.82
N GLY A 96 3.99 -17.92 -2.38
CA GLY A 96 2.88 -17.53 -3.26
C GLY A 96 2.77 -18.36 -4.55
N ASN A 97 3.89 -18.85 -5.08
CA ASN A 97 3.91 -19.81 -6.20
C ASN A 97 3.17 -21.12 -5.91
N ARG A 98 2.90 -21.43 -4.63
CA ARG A 98 2.15 -22.60 -4.19
C ARG A 98 0.65 -22.34 -4.01
N LEU A 99 0.16 -21.12 -4.21
CA LEU A 99 -1.27 -20.76 -4.10
C LEU A 99 -2.19 -21.52 -5.07
N LYS A 100 -1.63 -22.08 -6.15
CA LYS A 100 -2.36 -22.97 -7.08
C LYS A 100 -2.71 -24.33 -6.50
N LEU A 101 -2.00 -24.76 -5.45
CA LEU A 101 -2.23 -26.06 -4.82
C LEU A 101 -3.46 -26.01 -3.92
N LYS A 102 -4.40 -26.95 -4.12
CA LYS A 102 -5.61 -27.08 -3.30
C LYS A 102 -5.30 -27.13 -1.80
N LYS A 103 -4.27 -27.88 -1.39
CA LYS A 103 -3.83 -27.99 0.02
C LYS A 103 -3.52 -26.62 0.67
N ILE A 104 -2.91 -25.69 -0.07
CA ILE A 104 -2.59 -24.35 0.44
C ILE A 104 -3.86 -23.52 0.58
N ARG A 105 -4.75 -23.58 -0.42
CA ARG A 105 -6.07 -22.94 -0.36
C ARG A 105 -6.87 -23.41 0.85
N ASP A 106 -6.98 -24.72 1.04
CA ASP A 106 -7.71 -25.32 2.17
C ASP A 106 -7.09 -24.91 3.51
N SER A 107 -5.77 -24.82 3.58
CA SER A 107 -5.05 -24.34 4.77
C SER A 107 -5.38 -22.88 5.09
N LEU A 108 -5.37 -21.99 4.09
CA LEU A 108 -5.71 -20.57 4.25
C LEU A 108 -7.17 -20.38 4.68
N ASN A 109 -8.10 -21.11 4.08
CA ASN A 109 -9.50 -21.09 4.47
C ASN A 109 -9.68 -21.58 5.92
N SER A 110 -8.98 -22.66 6.30
CA SER A 110 -9.01 -23.14 7.68
C SER A 110 -8.42 -22.14 8.68
N LEU A 111 -7.40 -21.37 8.31
CA LEU A 111 -6.77 -20.35 9.15
C LEU A 111 -7.72 -19.15 9.37
N GLN A 112 -8.44 -18.75 8.33
CA GLN A 112 -9.36 -17.62 8.38
C GLN A 112 -10.63 -17.93 9.20
N ARG A 113 -11.06 -19.20 9.24
CA ARG A 113 -12.34 -19.62 9.83
C ARG A 113 -12.56 -19.17 11.27
N ARG A 114 -11.60 -19.39 12.17
CA ARG A 114 -11.77 -19.07 13.60
C ARG A 114 -11.95 -17.57 13.85
N PRO A 115 -11.10 -16.68 13.29
CA PRO A 115 -11.33 -15.24 13.34
C PRO A 115 -12.73 -14.84 12.85
N LEU A 116 -13.20 -15.39 11.72
CA LEU A 116 -14.51 -15.00 11.18
C LEU A 116 -15.69 -15.47 12.06
N ILE A 117 -15.61 -16.65 12.68
CA ILE A 117 -16.63 -17.09 13.65
C ILE A 117 -16.72 -16.08 14.80
N LYS A 118 -15.58 -15.53 15.24
CA LYS A 118 -15.56 -14.51 16.31
C LYS A 118 -16.12 -13.16 15.86
N ILE A 119 -15.86 -12.77 14.62
CA ILE A 119 -16.40 -11.52 14.05
C ILE A 119 -17.93 -11.60 13.90
N THR A 120 -18.43 -12.70 13.35
CA THR A 120 -19.86 -12.88 13.04
C THR A 120 -20.69 -13.39 14.22
N LYS A 121 -20.05 -13.99 15.22
CA LYS A 121 -20.70 -14.75 16.30
C LYS A 121 -21.59 -15.89 15.80
N ALA A 122 -21.33 -16.39 14.59
CA ALA A 122 -22.10 -17.47 13.98
C ALA A 122 -21.84 -18.83 14.64
N TYR A 123 -22.75 -19.78 14.43
CA TYR A 123 -22.58 -21.16 14.87
C TYR A 123 -21.32 -21.80 14.25
N ARG A 124 -20.61 -22.62 15.03
CA ARG A 124 -19.41 -23.35 14.60
C ARG A 124 -19.62 -24.28 13.40
N THR A 125 -20.86 -24.64 13.08
CA THR A 125 -21.26 -25.51 11.97
C THR A 125 -21.49 -24.77 10.65
N ILE A 126 -21.51 -23.43 10.65
CA ILE A 126 -21.74 -22.63 9.43
C ILE A 126 -20.68 -22.92 8.36
N SER A 127 -21.04 -22.94 7.08
CA SER A 127 -20.07 -23.12 5.99
C SER A 127 -19.05 -21.97 5.97
N MET A 128 -17.87 -22.20 5.39
CA MET A 128 -16.81 -21.17 5.33
C MET A 128 -17.24 -20.03 4.40
N GLU A 129 -17.91 -20.38 3.31
CA GLU A 129 -18.39 -19.50 2.27
C GLU A 129 -19.45 -18.54 2.84
N ALA A 130 -20.45 -19.05 3.55
CA ALA A 130 -21.46 -18.22 4.21
C ALA A 130 -20.84 -17.31 5.28
N LEU A 131 -19.83 -17.81 6.00
CA LEU A 131 -19.14 -17.06 7.03
C LEU A 131 -18.37 -15.85 6.45
N GLN A 132 -17.71 -16.02 5.31
CA GLN A 132 -17.03 -14.94 4.59
C GLN A 132 -18.02 -13.87 4.13
N VAL A 133 -19.17 -14.29 3.59
CA VAL A 133 -20.24 -13.38 3.12
C VAL A 133 -20.82 -12.59 4.29
N ILE A 134 -21.23 -13.26 5.38
CA ILE A 134 -21.79 -12.59 6.56
C ILE A 134 -20.78 -11.64 7.20
N ALA A 135 -19.49 -12.00 7.21
CA ALA A 135 -18.45 -11.13 7.74
C ALA A 135 -18.12 -9.94 6.83
N GLY A 136 -18.49 -9.99 5.55
CA GLY A 136 -18.01 -9.02 4.54
C GLY A 136 -16.50 -9.08 4.34
N ILE A 137 -15.90 -10.28 4.46
CA ILE A 137 -14.44 -10.47 4.40
C ILE A 137 -14.10 -11.41 3.24
N VAL A 138 -13.28 -10.89 2.31
CA VAL A 138 -12.78 -11.63 1.15
C VAL A 138 -12.05 -12.92 1.59
N PRO A 139 -12.24 -14.05 0.88
CA PRO A 139 -11.51 -15.29 1.15
C PRO A 139 -10.00 -15.09 1.20
N LEU A 140 -9.35 -15.66 2.21
CA LEU A 140 -7.92 -15.42 2.46
C LEU A 140 -7.03 -15.92 1.31
N ASP A 141 -7.44 -16.94 0.57
CA ASP A 141 -6.71 -17.42 -0.60
C ASP A 141 -6.79 -16.43 -1.78
N ILE A 142 -7.93 -15.80 -2.01
CA ILE A 142 -8.10 -14.69 -2.98
C ILE A 142 -7.28 -13.48 -2.51
N LYS A 143 -7.32 -13.18 -1.21
CA LYS A 143 -6.51 -12.11 -0.62
C LYS A 143 -5.02 -12.34 -0.87
N ALA A 144 -4.53 -13.55 -0.58
CA ALA A 144 -3.15 -13.96 -0.77
C ALA A 144 -2.70 -13.86 -2.24
N LYS A 145 -3.55 -14.25 -3.20
CA LYS A 145 -3.24 -14.10 -4.64
C LYS A 145 -3.03 -12.64 -5.03
N GLY A 146 -3.85 -11.72 -4.53
CA GLY A 146 -3.67 -10.29 -4.82
C GLY A 146 -2.42 -9.69 -4.16
N VAL A 147 -2.10 -10.08 -2.92
CA VAL A 147 -0.85 -9.64 -2.27
C VAL A 147 0.37 -10.23 -2.99
N PHE A 148 0.30 -11.48 -3.42
CA PHE A 148 1.35 -12.10 -4.24
C PHE A 148 1.50 -11.40 -5.60
N GLY A 149 0.39 -11.10 -6.27
CA GLY A 149 0.39 -10.36 -7.53
C GLY A 149 1.03 -8.98 -7.39
N LYS A 150 0.69 -8.24 -6.32
CA LYS A 150 1.35 -6.97 -6.00
C LYS A 150 2.86 -7.15 -5.86
N PHE A 151 3.32 -8.15 -5.10
CA PHE A 151 4.74 -8.45 -4.95
C PHE A 151 5.43 -8.74 -6.30
N LEU A 152 4.80 -9.52 -7.18
CA LEU A 152 5.33 -9.79 -8.51
C LEU A 152 5.45 -8.52 -9.36
N LEU A 153 4.45 -7.65 -9.34
CA LEU A 153 4.44 -6.41 -10.10
C LEU A 153 5.47 -5.39 -9.57
N THR A 154 5.57 -5.23 -8.25
CA THR A 154 6.31 -4.09 -7.66
C THR A 154 7.73 -4.41 -7.24
N THR A 155 8.05 -5.69 -7.07
CA THR A 155 9.35 -6.13 -6.54
C THR A 155 10.10 -7.01 -7.55
N ILE A 156 9.38 -7.88 -8.26
CA ILE A 156 9.98 -8.78 -9.27
C ILE A 156 9.90 -8.17 -10.67
N ASN A 157 9.09 -7.13 -10.88
CA ASN A 157 8.82 -6.50 -12.18
C ASN A 157 8.33 -7.53 -13.21
N ASN A 158 7.29 -8.28 -12.82
CA ASN A 158 6.69 -9.30 -13.67
C ASN A 158 5.20 -9.03 -13.89
N ASP A 159 4.76 -9.17 -15.13
CA ASP A 159 3.36 -9.07 -15.52
C ASP A 159 2.55 -10.19 -14.89
N ILE A 160 1.30 -9.88 -14.54
CA ILE A 160 0.39 -10.87 -13.96
C ILE A 160 -0.97 -10.85 -14.66
N LYS A 161 -1.56 -12.03 -14.78
CA LYS A 161 -3.00 -12.17 -15.02
C LYS A 161 -3.70 -12.47 -13.70
N PHE A 162 -4.64 -11.62 -13.32
CA PHE A 162 -5.42 -11.81 -12.11
C PHE A 162 -6.90 -11.60 -12.42
N GLY A 163 -7.71 -12.65 -12.20
CA GLY A 163 -9.07 -12.71 -12.74
C GLY A 163 -9.07 -12.63 -14.27
N SER A 164 -9.96 -11.80 -14.82
CA SER A 164 -10.03 -11.48 -16.25
C SER A 164 -9.02 -10.40 -16.68
N LYS A 165 -8.34 -9.74 -15.75
CA LYS A 165 -7.50 -8.57 -16.01
C LYS A 165 -6.02 -8.92 -16.11
N ILE A 166 -5.34 -8.27 -17.05
CA ILE A 166 -3.87 -8.29 -17.16
C ILE A 166 -3.33 -7.02 -16.52
N PHE A 167 -2.31 -7.17 -15.69
CA PHE A 167 -1.58 -6.07 -15.07
C PHE A 167 -0.15 -6.12 -15.60
N LYS A 168 0.26 -5.04 -16.25
CA LYS A 168 1.65 -4.85 -16.66
C LYS A 168 2.43 -4.17 -15.55
N TRP A 169 3.64 -4.62 -15.25
CA TRP A 169 4.44 -4.02 -14.17
C TRP A 169 4.85 -2.57 -14.51
N GLU A 170 5.08 -2.27 -15.80
CA GLU A 170 5.49 -0.96 -16.31
C GLU A 170 4.45 0.15 -16.09
N ASP A 171 3.17 -0.23 -16.00
CA ASP A 171 2.07 0.70 -15.78
C ASP A 171 2.09 1.33 -14.37
N TYR A 172 2.86 0.78 -13.43
CA TYR A 172 2.82 1.17 -12.02
C TYR A 172 4.16 1.70 -11.54
N GLU A 173 4.11 2.59 -10.55
CA GLU A 173 5.29 3.10 -9.86
C GLU A 173 6.08 1.94 -9.24
N THR A 174 7.39 1.95 -9.47
CA THR A 174 8.35 1.06 -8.82
C THR A 174 9.09 1.85 -7.74
N ARG A 175 9.37 1.21 -6.61
CA ARG A 175 10.24 1.80 -5.59
C ARG A 175 11.65 1.34 -5.83
N LEU A 176 12.56 2.30 -5.92
CA LEU A 176 13.98 2.02 -5.79
C LEU A 176 14.25 1.68 -4.33
N ASP A 177 15.05 0.65 -4.10
CA ASP A 177 15.60 0.41 -2.77
C ASP A 177 16.66 1.49 -2.51
N PRO A 178 16.47 2.39 -1.54
CA PRO A 178 17.43 3.45 -1.26
C PRO A 178 18.81 2.92 -0.84
N HIS A 179 18.91 1.66 -0.43
CA HIS A 179 20.16 1.02 -0.06
C HIS A 179 20.96 0.49 -1.25
N ASN A 180 20.34 0.39 -2.42
CA ASN A 180 21.05 0.02 -3.66
C ASN A 180 21.78 1.20 -4.29
N ILE A 181 21.53 2.43 -3.82
CA ILE A 181 22.24 3.64 -4.27
C ILE A 181 23.43 3.86 -3.35
N HIS A 182 24.61 4.02 -3.92
CA HIS A 182 25.82 4.28 -3.13
C HIS A 182 25.65 5.60 -2.34
N PRO A 183 26.08 5.68 -1.06
CA PRO A 183 25.87 6.87 -0.24
C PRO A 183 26.38 8.17 -0.87
N ALA A 184 27.46 8.12 -1.65
CA ALA A 184 28.03 9.28 -2.34
C ALA A 184 27.20 9.76 -3.56
N ASP A 185 26.32 8.91 -4.10
CA ASP A 185 25.46 9.25 -5.25
C ASP A 185 24.13 9.86 -4.78
N ASN A 186 23.90 9.96 -3.47
CA ASN A 186 22.72 10.63 -2.93
C ASN A 186 22.88 12.14 -3.02
N ILE A 187 22.01 12.76 -3.81
CA ILE A 187 22.03 14.19 -4.08
C ILE A 187 20.85 14.85 -3.35
N SER A 188 21.09 16.00 -2.73
CA SER A 188 20.02 16.90 -2.28
C SER A 188 20.01 18.14 -3.16
N ILE A 189 18.82 18.54 -3.62
CA ILE A 189 18.63 19.80 -4.33
C ILE A 189 17.94 20.75 -3.35
N SER A 190 18.68 21.77 -2.92
CA SER A 190 18.15 22.82 -2.06
C SER A 190 17.22 23.76 -2.83
N TYR A 191 16.28 24.35 -2.10
CA TYR A 191 15.43 25.42 -2.59
C TYR A 191 15.34 26.51 -1.53
N ASP A 192 14.95 27.71 -1.93
CA ASP A 192 14.73 28.82 -1.01
C ASP A 192 13.33 29.44 -1.18
N LYS A 193 13.09 30.61 -0.58
CA LYS A 193 11.80 31.33 -0.62
C LYS A 193 11.94 32.76 -1.15
N HIS A 194 12.97 33.02 -1.95
CA HIS A 194 13.14 34.32 -2.58
C HIS A 194 11.97 34.60 -3.52
N LYS A 195 11.53 35.86 -3.52
CA LYS A 195 10.50 36.33 -4.44
C LYS A 195 11.10 36.58 -5.83
N PRO A 196 10.29 36.47 -6.89
CA PRO A 196 10.74 36.84 -8.22
C PRO A 196 11.17 38.31 -8.26
N SER A 197 12.29 38.53 -8.95
CA SER A 197 12.86 39.86 -9.16
C SER A 197 12.27 40.53 -10.40
N GLY A 198 11.87 39.71 -11.38
CA GLY A 198 11.42 40.14 -12.68
C GLY A 198 12.54 40.45 -13.67
N ASP A 199 13.81 40.51 -13.23
CA ASP A 199 14.95 40.98 -14.04
C ASP A 199 15.72 39.86 -14.75
N GLU A 200 15.43 38.60 -14.40
CA GLU A 200 16.11 37.42 -14.92
C GLU A 200 15.14 36.48 -15.62
N ILE A 201 15.64 35.31 -16.04
CA ILE A 201 14.78 34.26 -16.58
C ILE A 201 14.13 33.54 -15.41
N GLU A 202 12.81 33.62 -15.40
CA GLU A 202 11.98 33.06 -14.35
C GLU A 202 11.02 32.07 -15.00
N ILE A 203 11.13 30.81 -14.59
CA ILE A 203 10.26 29.72 -15.05
C ILE A 203 9.31 29.41 -13.91
N TYR A 204 8.02 29.39 -14.21
CA TYR A 204 6.95 29.06 -13.26
C TYR A 204 6.29 27.75 -13.72
N THR A 205 6.01 26.86 -12.78
CA THR A 205 5.38 25.57 -13.06
C THR A 205 4.16 25.36 -12.19
N ASP A 206 3.13 24.72 -12.72
CA ASP A 206 1.94 24.34 -11.95
C ASP A 206 1.28 23.05 -12.48
N GLY A 207 0.59 22.33 -11.60
CA GLY A 207 -0.19 21.14 -11.89
C GLY A 207 -1.63 21.22 -11.39
N SER A 208 -2.60 21.08 -12.31
CA SER A 208 -4.03 21.19 -11.96
C SER A 208 -4.79 19.89 -12.20
N LYS A 209 -5.79 19.64 -11.35
CA LYS A 209 -6.78 18.56 -11.54
C LYS A 209 -8.20 19.09 -11.36
N ILE A 210 -9.01 19.02 -12.41
CA ILE A 210 -10.41 19.47 -12.45
C ILE A 210 -11.26 18.37 -13.09
N ASN A 211 -12.37 17.95 -12.45
CA ASN A 211 -13.30 16.95 -12.99
C ASN A 211 -12.61 15.65 -13.47
N ASP A 212 -11.67 15.13 -12.68
CA ASP A 212 -10.78 14.00 -13.03
C ASP A 212 -9.85 14.21 -14.23
N GLN A 213 -9.81 15.40 -14.79
CA GLN A 213 -8.90 15.80 -15.85
C GLN A 213 -7.69 16.50 -15.25
N VAL A 214 -6.49 16.13 -15.68
CA VAL A 214 -5.20 16.52 -15.11
C VAL A 214 -4.35 17.20 -16.17
N GLY A 215 -3.83 18.38 -15.85
CA GLY A 215 -3.00 19.20 -16.72
C GLY A 215 -1.79 19.73 -15.98
N ALA A 216 -0.70 19.97 -16.70
CA ALA A 216 0.48 20.64 -16.17
C ALA A 216 0.88 21.76 -17.12
N ALA A 217 1.53 22.79 -16.58
CA ALA A 217 2.03 23.91 -17.38
C ALA A 217 3.39 24.41 -16.91
N ILE A 218 4.11 25.01 -17.85
CA ILE A 218 5.21 25.93 -17.57
C ILE A 218 4.96 27.26 -18.28
N VAL A 219 5.43 28.33 -17.65
CA VAL A 219 5.46 29.68 -18.22
C VAL A 219 6.82 30.28 -17.93
N VAL A 220 7.37 31.00 -18.89
CA VAL A 220 8.70 31.59 -18.80
C VAL A 220 8.58 33.08 -19.00
N PHE A 221 9.15 33.82 -18.07
CA PHE A 221 9.21 35.27 -18.07
C PHE A 221 10.66 35.74 -18.22
N TYR A 222 10.84 36.86 -18.93
CA TYR A 222 12.09 37.61 -19.00
C TYR A 222 11.76 39.10 -18.98
N TYR A 223 12.33 39.87 -18.04
CA TYR A 223 11.96 41.28 -17.81
C TYR A 223 10.45 41.48 -17.62
N ASN A 224 9.82 40.62 -16.80
CA ASN A 224 8.37 40.58 -16.54
C ASN A 224 7.47 40.40 -17.79
N ALA A 225 8.04 40.06 -18.95
CA ALA A 225 7.29 39.70 -20.15
C ALA A 225 7.25 38.17 -20.31
N GLU A 226 6.06 37.63 -20.56
CA GLU A 226 5.91 36.22 -20.95
C GLU A 226 6.56 36.02 -22.32
N ILE A 227 7.53 35.11 -22.40
CA ILE A 227 8.29 34.82 -23.61
C ILE A 227 8.04 33.41 -24.14
N PHE A 228 7.59 32.50 -23.27
CA PHE A 228 7.31 31.12 -23.64
C PHE A 228 6.30 30.51 -22.67
N ASN A 229 5.45 29.64 -23.18
CA ASN A 229 4.63 28.77 -22.36
C ASN A 229 4.51 27.40 -23.02
N ARG A 230 4.27 26.39 -22.19
CA ARG A 230 3.95 25.05 -22.64
C ARG A 230 2.98 24.41 -21.67
N THR A 231 2.00 23.71 -22.21
CA THR A 231 1.00 22.99 -21.43
C THR A 231 0.94 21.56 -21.91
N ILE A 232 0.66 20.62 -21.01
CA ILE A 232 0.41 19.24 -21.40
C ILE A 232 -0.79 18.65 -20.67
N ARG A 233 -1.51 17.77 -21.37
CA ARG A 233 -2.55 16.94 -20.77
C ARG A 233 -1.98 15.62 -20.25
N LEU A 234 -2.16 15.34 -18.96
CA LEU A 234 -1.85 14.04 -18.37
C LEU A 234 -3.07 13.11 -18.46
N SER A 235 -2.88 11.81 -18.22
CA SER A 235 -3.99 10.87 -18.09
C SER A 235 -4.93 11.24 -16.93
N ASP A 236 -6.21 10.88 -17.03
CA ASP A 236 -7.24 11.22 -16.01
C ASP A 236 -7.00 10.57 -14.65
N PHE A 237 -6.28 9.44 -14.66
CA PHE A 237 -5.88 8.78 -13.44
C PHE A 237 -4.68 9.46 -12.75
N ALA A 238 -4.01 10.42 -13.39
CA ALA A 238 -2.87 11.09 -12.79
C ALA A 238 -3.26 11.81 -11.48
N THR A 239 -2.29 11.93 -10.58
CA THR A 239 -2.45 12.71 -9.35
C THR A 239 -1.99 14.15 -9.57
N VAL A 240 -2.49 15.09 -8.75
CA VAL A 240 -1.98 16.49 -8.75
C VAL A 240 -0.47 16.49 -8.57
N TYR A 241 0.06 15.71 -7.61
CA TYR A 241 1.50 15.56 -7.42
C TYR A 241 2.27 15.14 -8.69
N GLN A 242 1.72 14.23 -9.51
CA GLN A 242 2.34 13.83 -10.78
C GLN A 242 2.31 14.95 -11.83
N ALA A 243 1.28 15.79 -11.81
CA ALA A 243 1.22 17.00 -12.64
C ALA A 243 2.29 18.01 -12.21
N GLU A 244 2.48 18.23 -10.90
CA GLU A 244 3.54 19.09 -10.36
C GLU A 244 4.94 18.62 -10.75
N VAL A 245 5.23 17.34 -10.52
CA VAL A 245 6.50 16.70 -10.93
C VAL A 245 6.72 16.86 -12.44
N THR A 246 5.64 16.72 -13.22
CA THR A 246 5.67 16.91 -14.67
C THR A 246 5.93 18.36 -15.07
N GLY A 247 5.42 19.34 -14.32
CA GLY A 247 5.75 20.75 -14.47
C GLY A 247 7.25 21.01 -14.39
N ILE A 248 7.91 20.46 -13.36
CA ILE A 248 9.37 20.56 -13.22
C ILE A 248 10.10 19.85 -14.37
N GLN A 249 9.66 18.66 -14.78
CA GLN A 249 10.28 17.95 -15.91
C GLN A 249 10.18 18.77 -17.20
N MET A 250 9.03 19.39 -17.47
CA MET A 250 8.87 20.29 -18.61
C MET A 250 9.76 21.52 -18.52
N ALA A 251 9.94 22.08 -17.31
CA ALA A 251 10.86 23.19 -17.09
C ALA A 251 12.31 22.77 -17.41
N LEU A 252 12.74 21.59 -16.97
CA LEU A 252 14.06 21.06 -17.30
C LEU A 252 14.22 20.78 -18.79
N GLU A 253 13.20 20.22 -19.46
CA GLU A 253 13.21 20.07 -20.92
C GLU A 253 13.42 21.42 -21.62
N PHE A 254 12.73 22.47 -21.17
CA PHE A 254 12.93 23.82 -21.69
C PHE A 254 14.34 24.33 -21.40
N ILE A 255 14.83 24.19 -20.16
CA ILE A 255 16.18 24.60 -19.75
C ILE A 255 17.25 23.92 -20.61
N TYR A 256 17.02 22.69 -21.06
CA TYR A 256 17.97 21.97 -21.91
C TYR A 256 18.08 22.62 -23.30
N THR A 257 16.96 23.12 -23.82
CA THR A 257 16.88 23.70 -25.17
C THR A 257 17.29 25.16 -25.27
N ILE A 258 17.30 25.91 -24.15
CA ILE A 258 17.67 27.33 -24.16
C ILE A 258 19.19 27.52 -24.24
N GLY A 259 19.60 28.51 -25.03
CA GLY A 259 20.99 28.83 -25.36
C GLY A 259 21.75 29.57 -24.24
N PRO A 260 22.18 30.84 -24.44
CA PRO A 260 23.21 31.53 -23.63
C PRO A 260 22.76 31.94 -22.21
N TRP A 261 21.70 31.34 -21.72
CA TRP A 261 21.03 31.71 -20.49
C TRP A 261 21.60 30.90 -19.34
N ASN A 262 22.53 31.54 -18.62
CA ASN A 262 23.32 30.87 -17.58
C ASN A 262 22.72 31.03 -16.19
N LYS A 263 21.75 31.92 -15.96
CA LYS A 263 21.09 32.09 -14.66
C LYS A 263 19.58 31.94 -14.82
N ILE A 264 19.03 30.94 -14.13
CA ILE A 264 17.66 30.48 -14.29
C ILE A 264 17.06 30.26 -12.91
N ASN A 265 15.91 30.90 -12.68
CA ASN A 265 15.16 30.77 -11.44
C ASN A 265 13.89 29.96 -11.73
N LEU A 266 13.73 28.80 -11.08
CA LEU A 266 12.59 27.92 -11.22
C LEU A 266 11.68 28.03 -9.99
N TYR A 267 10.47 28.53 -10.21
CA TYR A 267 9.46 28.77 -9.19
C TYR A 267 8.36 27.71 -9.26
N THR A 268 7.98 27.18 -8.11
CA THR A 268 6.81 26.29 -7.94
C THR A 268 6.20 26.53 -6.56
N ASP A 269 4.88 26.39 -6.46
CA ASP A 269 4.17 26.38 -5.17
C ASP A 269 4.05 24.99 -4.56
N SER A 270 4.48 23.95 -5.28
CA SER A 270 4.46 22.56 -4.83
C SER A 270 5.58 22.25 -3.84
N LEU A 271 5.34 22.61 -2.57
CA LEU A 271 6.25 22.28 -1.46
C LEU A 271 6.55 20.78 -1.40
N SER A 272 5.57 19.94 -1.72
CA SER A 272 5.72 18.49 -1.70
C SER A 272 6.76 17.95 -2.70
N VAL A 273 6.91 18.61 -3.86
CA VAL A 273 7.92 18.23 -4.86
C VAL A 273 9.30 18.75 -4.44
N LEU A 274 9.36 19.98 -3.92
CA LEU A 274 10.60 20.57 -3.41
C LEU A 274 11.17 19.81 -2.20
N GLU A 275 10.32 19.37 -1.27
CA GLU A 275 10.72 18.50 -0.16
C GLU A 275 11.24 17.14 -0.65
N ALA A 276 10.62 16.57 -1.68
CA ALA A 276 11.11 15.32 -2.29
C ALA A 276 12.49 15.52 -2.95
N LEU A 277 12.73 16.67 -3.58
CA LEU A 277 14.03 17.04 -4.17
C LEU A 277 15.10 17.33 -3.10
N ASN A 278 14.73 17.93 -1.98
CA ASN A 278 15.64 18.18 -0.85
C ASN A 278 15.91 16.93 0.01
N THR A 279 15.13 15.85 -0.16
CA THR A 279 15.32 14.63 0.62
C THR A 279 16.59 13.89 0.18
N PHE A 280 17.56 13.68 1.07
CA PHE A 280 18.83 13.02 0.74
C PHE A 280 18.67 11.62 0.12
N LYS A 281 17.76 10.79 0.64
CA LYS A 281 17.46 9.45 0.11
C LYS A 281 16.07 9.41 -0.52
N THR A 282 16.00 9.20 -1.82
CA THR A 282 14.71 9.04 -2.52
C THR A 282 14.48 7.59 -2.95
N SER A 283 13.26 7.10 -2.75
CA SER A 283 12.80 5.82 -3.32
C SER A 283 12.04 6.00 -4.64
N LYS A 284 11.80 7.25 -5.06
CA LYS A 284 11.00 7.59 -6.25
C LYS A 284 11.92 7.81 -7.46
N GLN A 285 11.75 6.99 -8.49
CA GLN A 285 12.59 7.04 -9.70
C GLN A 285 12.49 8.38 -10.44
N GLU A 286 11.30 8.97 -10.55
CA GLU A 286 11.10 10.26 -11.23
C GLU A 286 11.83 11.40 -10.53
N ILE A 287 11.82 11.42 -9.19
CA ILE A 287 12.54 12.43 -8.40
C ILE A 287 14.05 12.25 -8.54
N LEU A 288 14.54 11.01 -8.57
CA LEU A 288 15.97 10.75 -8.80
C LEU A 288 16.41 11.22 -10.19
N ALA A 289 15.58 10.99 -11.22
CA ALA A 289 15.84 11.49 -12.58
C ALA A 289 15.95 13.03 -12.59
N ILE A 290 14.97 13.73 -11.99
CA ILE A 290 15.00 15.20 -11.89
C ILE A 290 16.26 15.71 -11.17
N LYS A 291 16.69 15.04 -10.09
CA LYS A 291 17.93 15.41 -9.39
C LYS A 291 19.16 15.29 -10.27
N ASN A 292 19.26 14.19 -11.02
CA ASN A 292 20.36 13.95 -11.93
C ASN A 292 20.36 14.96 -13.08
N ASP A 293 19.18 15.26 -13.63
CA ASP A 293 19.02 16.25 -14.70
C ASP A 293 19.46 17.64 -14.21
N ILE A 294 19.01 18.07 -13.02
CA ILE A 294 19.44 19.34 -12.42
C ILE A 294 20.96 19.36 -12.20
N LEU A 295 21.54 18.29 -11.65
CA LEU A 295 22.98 18.22 -11.39
C LEU A 295 23.80 18.30 -12.69
N GLU A 296 23.37 17.59 -13.73
CA GLU A 296 24.04 17.60 -15.04
C GLU A 296 24.00 19.00 -15.65
N MET A 297 22.84 19.64 -15.63
CA MET A 297 22.67 21.00 -16.14
C MET A 297 23.41 22.04 -15.30
N SER A 298 23.57 21.80 -14.00
CA SER A 298 24.26 22.69 -13.07
C SER A 298 25.76 22.84 -13.39
N LYS A 299 26.31 22.02 -14.28
CA LYS A 299 27.70 22.14 -14.77
C LYS A 299 27.89 23.37 -15.67
N GLU A 300 26.84 23.77 -16.39
CA GLU A 300 26.90 24.87 -17.37
C GLU A 300 26.00 26.05 -16.98
N LYS A 301 24.91 25.78 -16.24
CA LYS A 301 23.86 26.75 -15.90
C LYS A 301 23.68 26.84 -14.39
N SER A 302 23.48 28.04 -13.87
CA SER A 302 23.04 28.28 -12.50
C SER A 302 21.52 28.15 -12.43
N ILE A 303 21.05 27.02 -11.92
CA ILE A 303 19.62 26.73 -11.72
C ILE A 303 19.30 26.82 -10.24
N THR A 304 18.41 27.74 -9.87
CA THR A 304 17.96 27.91 -8.49
C THR A 304 16.47 27.59 -8.38
N LEU A 305 16.10 26.79 -7.38
CA LEU A 305 14.71 26.42 -7.11
C LEU A 305 14.14 27.29 -5.99
N HIS A 306 12.93 27.79 -6.19
CA HIS A 306 12.25 28.69 -5.27
C HIS A 306 10.84 28.19 -4.98
N TRP A 307 10.50 28.10 -3.70
CA TRP A 307 9.13 27.92 -3.27
C TRP A 307 8.42 29.26 -3.17
N ILE A 308 7.26 29.36 -3.80
CA ILE A 308 6.37 30.52 -3.67
C ILE A 308 4.99 30.09 -3.16
N PRO A 309 4.28 30.93 -2.40
CA PRO A 309 2.93 30.61 -1.98
C PRO A 309 1.95 30.67 -3.17
N ALA A 310 1.02 29.72 -3.22
CA ALA A 310 -0.08 29.72 -4.18
C ALA A 310 -1.04 30.89 -3.93
N HIS A 311 -1.66 31.40 -5.00
CA HIS A 311 -2.75 32.39 -4.97
C HIS A 311 -2.42 33.72 -4.27
N THR A 312 -1.18 34.18 -4.35
CA THR A 312 -0.75 35.47 -3.80
C THR A 312 -0.59 36.57 -4.85
N GLY A 313 -1.07 36.36 -6.09
CA GLY A 313 -1.01 37.37 -7.15
C GLY A 313 0.37 37.51 -7.80
N ILE A 314 1.24 36.51 -7.68
CA ILE A 314 2.50 36.46 -8.44
C ILE A 314 2.15 36.13 -9.89
N GLN A 315 2.31 37.10 -10.80
CA GLN A 315 1.86 37.00 -12.19
C GLN A 315 2.29 35.69 -12.87
N GLY A 316 3.56 35.29 -12.73
CA GLY A 316 4.05 34.04 -13.31
C GLY A 316 3.34 32.79 -12.77
N ASN A 317 3.09 32.72 -11.46
CA ASN A 317 2.40 31.60 -10.83
C ASN A 317 0.92 31.53 -11.21
N GLU A 318 0.21 32.66 -11.17
CA GLU A 318 -1.21 32.71 -11.58
C GLU A 318 -1.38 32.37 -13.07
N THR A 319 -0.40 32.73 -13.90
CA THR A 319 -0.41 32.39 -15.33
C THR A 319 -0.17 30.89 -15.53
N ALA A 320 0.78 30.30 -14.79
CA ALA A 320 1.02 28.85 -14.80
C ALA A 320 -0.23 28.07 -14.35
N ASP A 321 -0.88 28.49 -13.25
CA ASP A 321 -2.14 27.89 -12.76
C ASP A 321 -3.27 27.99 -13.78
N SER A 322 -3.46 29.18 -14.38
CA SER A 322 -4.44 29.37 -15.46
C SER A 322 -4.18 28.45 -16.64
N TYR A 323 -2.92 28.27 -17.03
CA TYR A 323 -2.53 27.39 -18.13
C TYR A 323 -2.65 25.90 -17.78
N ALA A 324 -2.32 25.49 -16.56
CA ALA A 324 -2.50 24.11 -16.11
C ALA A 324 -3.98 23.73 -16.07
N LYS A 325 -4.86 24.66 -15.64
CA LYS A 325 -6.31 24.52 -15.70
C LYS A 325 -6.83 24.42 -17.13
N LYS A 326 -6.34 25.27 -18.05
CA LYS A 326 -6.70 25.15 -19.48
C LYS A 326 -6.24 23.82 -20.05
N ALA A 327 -5.07 23.35 -19.66
CA ALA A 327 -4.49 22.09 -20.13
C ALA A 327 -5.40 20.89 -19.81
N THR A 328 -6.18 20.90 -18.72
CA THR A 328 -7.10 19.80 -18.39
C THR A 328 -8.16 19.57 -19.49
N THR A 329 -8.54 20.62 -20.22
CA THR A 329 -9.59 20.55 -21.25
C THR A 329 -9.10 20.12 -22.63
N LYS A 330 -7.79 19.88 -22.80
CA LYS A 330 -7.26 19.38 -24.08
C LYS A 330 -7.89 18.04 -24.47
N PRO A 331 -8.18 17.81 -25.76
CA PRO A 331 -8.91 16.63 -26.20
C PRO A 331 -8.07 15.35 -26.23
N TYR A 332 -6.73 15.46 -26.26
CA TYR A 332 -5.83 14.30 -26.30
C TYR A 332 -4.89 14.29 -25.10
N ILE A 333 -4.60 13.09 -24.59
CA ILE A 333 -3.62 12.86 -23.52
C ILE A 333 -2.22 12.86 -24.15
N GLU A 334 -1.35 13.73 -23.65
CA GLU A 334 0.04 13.89 -24.11
C GLU A 334 1.01 13.05 -23.28
N LYS A 335 0.71 12.85 -21.99
CA LYS A 335 1.57 12.11 -21.07
C LYS A 335 0.77 11.13 -20.22
N ILE A 336 1.25 9.89 -20.16
CA ILE A 336 0.67 8.84 -19.32
C ILE A 336 1.68 8.54 -18.20
N PRO A 337 1.53 9.15 -17.00
CA PRO A 337 2.38 8.81 -15.86
C PRO A 337 2.09 7.38 -15.38
N LYS A 338 3.01 6.84 -14.58
CA LYS A 338 2.81 5.55 -13.91
C LYS A 338 1.69 5.65 -12.87
N LYS A 339 0.90 4.60 -12.70
CA LYS A 339 -0.14 4.51 -11.67
C LYS A 339 0.50 4.34 -10.29
N SER A 340 0.00 5.07 -9.31
CA SER A 340 0.46 5.01 -7.93
C SER A 340 0.20 3.63 -7.29
N PHE A 341 0.95 3.33 -6.22
CA PHE A 341 0.71 2.14 -5.40
C PHE A 341 -0.71 2.05 -4.82
N LYS A 342 -1.33 3.21 -4.53
CA LYS A 342 -2.72 3.29 -4.06
C LYS A 342 -3.67 2.79 -5.15
N GLN A 343 -3.47 3.24 -6.39
CA GLN A 343 -4.26 2.80 -7.54
C GLN A 343 -4.06 1.32 -7.83
N LEU A 344 -2.83 0.80 -7.73
CA LEU A 344 -2.57 -0.64 -7.84
C LEU A 344 -3.33 -1.43 -6.77
N LYS A 345 -3.27 -1.00 -5.51
CA LYS A 345 -3.97 -1.66 -4.39
C LYS A 345 -5.48 -1.69 -4.65
N ASN A 346 -6.05 -0.58 -5.09
CA ASN A 346 -7.48 -0.48 -5.39
C ASN A 346 -7.86 -1.37 -6.57
N ALA A 347 -7.08 -1.34 -7.65
CA ALA A 347 -7.32 -2.17 -8.84
C ALA A 347 -7.26 -3.67 -8.53
N ILE A 348 -6.28 -4.12 -7.74
CA ILE A 348 -6.20 -5.51 -7.28
C ILE A 348 -7.40 -5.84 -6.38
N SER A 349 -7.75 -4.97 -5.44
CA SER A 349 -8.87 -5.20 -4.52
C SER A 349 -10.20 -5.33 -5.25
N ASN A 350 -10.43 -4.50 -6.28
CA ASN A 350 -11.62 -4.60 -7.13
C ASN A 350 -11.70 -5.95 -7.84
N VAL A 351 -10.58 -6.45 -8.37
CA VAL A 351 -10.53 -7.79 -8.97
C VAL A 351 -10.76 -8.89 -7.92
N GLN A 352 -10.25 -8.74 -6.70
CA GLN A 352 -10.52 -9.70 -5.62
C GLN A 352 -12.01 -9.79 -5.30
N ILE A 353 -12.70 -8.65 -5.28
CA ILE A 353 -14.15 -8.58 -5.06
C ILE A 353 -14.90 -9.23 -6.22
N GLN A 354 -14.52 -8.94 -7.46
CA GLN A 354 -15.13 -9.55 -8.65
C GLN A 354 -15.02 -11.09 -8.63
N ILE A 355 -13.82 -11.63 -8.38
CA ILE A 355 -13.58 -13.08 -8.27
C ILE A 355 -14.42 -13.68 -7.13
N TRP A 356 -14.62 -12.96 -6.04
CA TRP A 356 -15.41 -13.44 -4.91
C TRP A 356 -16.92 -13.42 -5.19
N GLN A 357 -17.38 -12.45 -5.98
CA GLN A 357 -18.79 -12.29 -6.35
C GLN A 357 -19.25 -13.32 -7.40
N GLU A 358 -18.37 -13.74 -8.33
CA GLU A 358 -18.69 -14.70 -9.39
C GLU A 358 -19.32 -16.01 -8.87
N PRO A 359 -18.73 -16.76 -7.91
CA PRO A 359 -19.33 -18.01 -7.41
C PRO A 359 -20.48 -17.79 -6.41
N THR A 360 -20.56 -16.61 -5.77
CA THR A 360 -21.59 -16.35 -4.76
C THR A 360 -22.93 -16.00 -5.42
N GLN A 361 -22.95 -15.47 -6.63
CA GLN A 361 -24.18 -15.25 -7.39
C GLN A 361 -24.92 -16.56 -7.74
N GLU A 362 -24.20 -17.66 -8.00
CA GLU A 362 -24.82 -18.97 -8.25
C GLU A 362 -25.42 -19.61 -6.97
N LEU A 363 -24.85 -19.33 -5.79
CA LEU A 363 -25.33 -19.86 -4.51
C LEU A 363 -26.59 -19.15 -3.99
N PHE A 364 -26.88 -17.94 -4.48
CA PHE A 364 -28.00 -17.10 -4.03
C PHE A 364 -28.95 -16.74 -5.19
N LEU A 365 -29.30 -17.72 -6.04
CA LEU A 365 -30.37 -17.59 -7.03
C LEU A 365 -31.76 -17.64 -6.37
N ASP A 366 -32.04 -16.67 -5.50
CA ASP A 366 -33.36 -16.08 -5.27
C ASP A 366 -33.17 -14.67 -4.69
N GLY A 367 -32.95 -13.69 -5.58
CA GLY A 367 -32.88 -12.27 -5.25
C GLY A 367 -31.53 -11.62 -5.53
N SER A 368 -31.46 -10.84 -6.61
CA SER A 368 -30.34 -9.98 -6.96
C SER A 368 -30.01 -9.01 -5.82
N ARG A 369 -28.81 -9.13 -5.23
CA ARG A 369 -28.22 -8.08 -4.37
C ARG A 369 -26.76 -7.87 -4.76
N HIS A 370 -26.43 -6.66 -5.19
CA HIS A 370 -25.05 -6.20 -5.28
C HIS A 370 -24.49 -6.03 -3.86
N PHE A 371 -23.42 -6.75 -3.54
CA PHE A 371 -22.71 -6.62 -2.27
C PHE A 371 -21.56 -5.63 -2.44
N GLU A 372 -21.73 -4.38 -1.99
CA GLU A 372 -20.60 -3.47 -1.79
C GLU A 372 -19.86 -3.85 -0.50
N PRO A 373 -18.52 -4.01 -0.54
CA PRO A 373 -17.74 -4.01 0.68
C PRO A 373 -17.72 -2.59 1.26
N GLN A 374 -18.16 -2.42 2.50
CA GLN A 374 -18.01 -1.15 3.22
C GLN A 374 -16.54 -0.73 3.23
N SER A 375 -16.29 0.51 2.78
CA SER A 375 -14.98 1.15 2.71
C SER A 375 -14.41 1.43 4.11
N ASP A 376 -13.07 1.54 4.18
CA ASP A 376 -12.32 1.78 5.41
C ASP A 376 -12.33 3.26 5.86
N ASP A 377 -13.02 4.14 5.14
CA ASP A 377 -12.93 5.60 5.27
C ASP A 377 -14.26 6.25 5.70
N GLU A 378 -14.91 5.81 6.78
CA GLU A 378 -15.95 6.62 7.44
C GLU A 378 -15.94 6.48 8.97
N ASP A 379 -15.54 7.56 9.64
CA ASP A 379 -16.02 7.90 10.97
C ASP A 379 -17.45 8.46 10.83
N ASN A 380 -18.46 7.67 11.22
CA ASN A 380 -19.61 8.07 12.05
C ASN A 380 -20.89 7.26 11.81
N THR A 381 -21.37 6.69 12.92
CA THR A 381 -22.74 6.90 13.43
C THR A 381 -23.91 6.73 12.47
N TRP A 382 -24.25 5.49 12.09
CA TRP A 382 -25.64 5.14 11.73
C TRP A 382 -26.02 3.76 12.28
N ALA A 383 -26.99 3.74 13.19
CA ALA A 383 -27.67 2.54 13.63
C ALA A 383 -28.58 2.05 12.50
N VAL A 384 -28.13 1.04 11.75
CA VAL A 384 -28.98 0.28 10.84
C VAL A 384 -29.20 -1.10 11.45
N THR A 385 -30.35 -1.26 12.11
CA THR A 385 -30.90 -2.55 12.50
C THR A 385 -31.29 -3.33 11.25
N LEU A 386 -30.51 -4.34 10.90
CA LEU A 386 -30.92 -5.42 10.00
C LEU A 386 -30.87 -6.72 10.81
N SER A 387 -32.03 -7.19 11.24
CA SER A 387 -32.22 -8.57 11.68
C SER A 387 -32.55 -9.41 10.45
N PRO A 388 -31.72 -10.36 10.00
CA PRO A 388 -32.17 -11.37 9.05
C PRO A 388 -32.88 -12.45 9.84
N SER A 389 -34.21 -12.50 9.73
CA SER A 389 -34.98 -13.67 10.14
C SER A 389 -34.66 -14.84 9.20
N PHE A 390 -33.82 -15.78 9.65
CA PHE A 390 -33.64 -17.05 8.97
C PHE A 390 -34.89 -17.92 9.16
N ARG A 391 -35.61 -18.21 8.08
CA ARG A 391 -36.56 -19.35 8.05
C ARG A 391 -35.78 -20.62 7.73
N THR A 392 -35.61 -21.49 8.71
CA THR A 392 -35.42 -22.92 8.47
C THR A 392 -36.73 -23.61 8.80
N THR A 393 -37.45 -24.09 7.80
CA THR A 393 -38.53 -25.06 8.01
C THR A 393 -37.90 -26.42 8.35
N PRO A 394 -38.15 -27.00 9.52
CA PRO A 394 -37.95 -28.43 9.70
C PRO A 394 -39.17 -29.15 9.11
N SER A 395 -38.92 -30.20 8.35
CA SER A 395 -39.95 -31.16 7.98
C SER A 395 -40.45 -31.85 9.26
N GLY A 396 -41.62 -31.45 9.75
CA GLY A 396 -42.38 -32.18 10.78
C GLY A 396 -42.65 -31.42 12.08
N GLY A 397 -43.93 -31.10 12.30
CA GLY A 397 -44.56 -31.16 13.64
C GLY A 397 -44.61 -29.90 14.53
N ASN A 398 -45.81 -29.30 14.58
CA ASN A 398 -46.47 -28.51 15.64
C ASN A 398 -46.13 -27.02 15.88
N LEU A 399 -47.21 -26.28 16.12
CA LEU A 399 -47.41 -24.82 16.05
C LEU A 399 -47.22 -24.07 17.38
N ALA A 400 -46.77 -22.81 17.24
CA ALA A 400 -47.05 -21.58 18.04
C ALA A 400 -46.29 -21.31 19.37
N PRO A 401 -46.23 -20.04 19.87
CA PRO A 401 -46.55 -18.73 19.25
C PRO A 401 -45.39 -17.71 19.22
N ILE A 402 -45.59 -16.66 18.42
CA ILE A 402 -44.73 -15.48 18.24
C ILE A 402 -44.93 -14.52 19.41
N VAL A 403 -43.85 -14.08 20.06
CA VAL A 403 -43.85 -12.93 20.99
C VAL A 403 -43.16 -11.77 20.28
N GLY A 404 -43.95 -10.77 19.89
CA GLY A 404 -43.46 -9.50 19.38
C GLY A 404 -43.27 -8.49 20.51
N PHE A 405 -42.17 -7.76 20.49
CA PHE A 405 -42.04 -6.49 21.21
C PHE A 405 -41.61 -5.42 20.20
N SER A 406 -42.42 -4.36 20.16
CA SER A 406 -42.20 -3.12 19.42
C SER A 406 -41.78 -2.02 20.39
N VAL A 407 -41.42 -0.85 19.84
CA VAL A 407 -41.38 0.50 20.49
C VAL A 407 -40.01 0.83 21.13
N GLN A 408 -39.35 1.99 20.98
CA GLN A 408 -39.65 3.32 20.40
C GLN A 408 -38.34 4.03 19.99
N GLN A 409 -38.43 4.94 19.01
CA GLN A 409 -37.38 5.82 18.53
C GLN A 409 -37.54 7.20 19.21
N ALA A 410 -36.46 7.78 19.74
CA ALA A 410 -36.42 9.16 20.21
C ALA A 410 -35.30 9.93 19.48
N TYR A 411 -35.69 11.02 18.81
CA TYR A 411 -34.83 11.98 18.12
C TYR A 411 -34.32 13.04 19.10
N ILE A 412 -33.03 13.42 19.04
CA ILE A 412 -32.53 14.73 19.50
C ILE A 412 -31.44 15.26 18.55
N HIS A 413 -31.53 16.56 18.28
CA HIS A 413 -30.73 17.42 17.39
C HIS A 413 -29.28 17.68 17.82
N GLY A 414 -28.40 17.80 16.80
CA GLY A 414 -27.50 18.94 16.51
C GLY A 414 -26.41 19.38 17.50
N GLY A 415 -25.15 19.42 17.03
CA GLY A 415 -24.12 20.32 17.59
C GLY A 415 -22.65 19.96 17.37
N SER A 416 -22.00 20.71 16.47
CA SER A 416 -20.61 21.23 16.48
C SER A 416 -19.38 20.31 16.50
N ALA A 417 -18.44 20.70 15.64
CA ALA A 417 -17.08 20.22 15.45
C ALA A 417 -16.14 20.49 16.64
N LEU A 418 -15.13 19.62 16.80
CA LEU A 418 -13.78 19.99 17.22
C LEU A 418 -12.78 18.89 16.80
N GLU A 419 -11.84 19.25 15.93
CA GLU A 419 -10.69 18.44 15.53
C GLU A 419 -9.76 18.20 16.74
N SER A 420 -9.37 16.95 16.99
CA SER A 420 -8.20 16.64 17.82
C SER A 420 -7.15 15.91 17.00
N LYS A 421 -6.05 16.60 16.72
CA LYS A 421 -4.81 16.04 16.19
C LYS A 421 -4.25 14.98 17.15
N PHE A 422 -4.11 13.74 16.68
CA PHE A 422 -3.24 12.74 17.28
C PHE A 422 -2.65 11.86 16.17
N GLU A 423 -1.37 12.09 15.86
CA GLU A 423 -0.55 11.14 15.12
C GLU A 423 -0.09 10.00 16.05
N PRO A 424 -0.12 8.73 15.62
CA PRO A 424 0.61 7.68 16.31
C PRO A 424 1.98 7.44 15.63
N GLU A 425 3.03 7.82 16.33
CA GLU A 425 4.41 7.43 16.07
C GLU A 425 4.54 5.90 15.96
N VAL A 426 5.30 5.45 14.95
CA VAL A 426 5.64 4.05 14.71
C VAL A 426 6.75 3.63 15.67
N LEU A 427 6.38 3.00 16.79
CA LEU A 427 7.32 2.34 17.70
C LEU A 427 7.76 0.97 17.12
N TRP A 428 9.02 0.90 16.72
CA TRP A 428 9.71 -0.37 16.43
C TRP A 428 10.15 -1.06 17.74
N PRO A 429 10.04 -2.39 17.88
CA PRO A 429 10.62 -3.09 19.02
C PRO A 429 12.15 -3.19 18.85
N GLN A 430 12.90 -2.51 19.72
CA GLN A 430 14.32 -2.82 19.93
C GLN A 430 14.44 -4.18 20.63
N ASN A 431 14.97 -5.17 19.93
CA ASN A 431 15.49 -6.40 20.55
C ASN A 431 16.72 -6.03 21.39
N ARG A 432 16.60 -6.08 22.72
CA ARG A 432 17.76 -6.22 23.62
C ARG A 432 17.87 -7.68 24.03
N ASP A 433 18.87 -8.36 23.50
CA ASP A 433 19.36 -9.64 24.04
C ASP A 433 19.98 -9.39 25.41
N LEU A 434 19.41 -10.00 26.45
CA LEU A 434 19.96 -10.04 27.81
C LEU A 434 20.41 -11.48 28.12
N THR A 435 21.56 -11.87 27.60
CA THR A 435 22.31 -13.03 28.11
C THR A 435 23.81 -12.81 27.97
N THR A 436 24.42 -12.13 28.94
CA THR A 436 25.79 -12.39 29.45
C THR A 436 26.03 -11.47 30.67
N ARG A 437 26.06 -12.05 31.88
CA ARG A 437 26.60 -11.37 33.07
C ARG A 437 28.12 -11.48 33.05
N PRO A 438 28.89 -10.40 33.27
CA PRO A 438 30.30 -10.51 33.59
C PRO A 438 30.49 -10.92 35.07
N PRO A 439 31.60 -11.60 35.44
CA PRO A 439 31.88 -11.95 36.82
C PRO A 439 32.26 -10.71 37.64
N ARG A 440 31.86 -10.69 38.93
CA ARG A 440 32.18 -9.61 39.87
C ARG A 440 33.68 -9.64 40.24
N PRO A 441 34.32 -8.48 40.50
CA PRO A 441 35.69 -8.44 41.00
C PRO A 441 35.75 -8.85 42.48
N CYS A 442 36.66 -9.76 42.82
CA CYS A 442 37.02 -10.11 44.19
C CYS A 442 37.72 -8.91 44.86
N ARG A 443 37.20 -8.48 46.01
CA ARG A 443 37.90 -7.58 46.93
C ARG A 443 38.86 -8.42 47.79
N PHE A 444 40.15 -8.12 47.75
CA PHE A 444 41.10 -8.56 48.78
C PHE A 444 40.89 -7.73 50.05
N PRO A 445 40.93 -8.32 51.25
CA PRO A 445 41.00 -7.55 52.48
C PRO A 445 42.45 -7.09 52.72
N ILE A 446 42.55 -5.84 53.18
CA ILE A 446 43.75 -5.24 53.75
C ILE A 446 43.93 -5.81 55.15
N THR A 447 45.07 -6.45 55.39
CA THR A 447 45.95 -6.30 56.57
C THR A 447 47.31 -6.86 56.23
#